data_AF-A0A7C3N6D5-F1
#
_entry.id   AF-A0A7C3N6D5-F1
#
_cell.length_a   1.000
_cell.length_b   1.000
_cell.length_c   1.000
_cell.angle_alpha   90.00
_cell.angle_beta   90.00
_cell.angle_gamma   90.00
#
_symmetry.space_group_name_H-M   'P 1'
#
loop_
_entity.id
_entity.type
_entity.pdbx_description
1 polymer ?
#
loop_
_entity_poly.entity_id
_entity_poly.type
_entity_poly.pdbx_seq_one_letter_code
_entity_poly.pdbx_strand_id
1 'polypeptide(L)'
;MGRKPKTQATQTITSSRSRRKSPKPKEPATLPFELQEETMVEPLGEALEEGKSDEESPIVVRSSEAVREALEMVAKMPYPGVGLRTIAGILRGETRANWLSYIARTESWGVFFPNPLSAVENFIRDLIRVGYLEGSHFVRLTERGQRVLENQEPPAVRRRLKLVSRKVRPLLWKLLLLRARLVNERKAPGLFKDEVLLQLLEKQPTTIEELKQIKGIGKFIVQRLGDEIIQIVRSFRNAEKGKGEDKS
;
A
#
# COMPACT_ATOMS: atom_id res chain seq x y z
N MET A 1 -25.49 -41.09 51.37
CA MET A 1 -24.62 -42.27 51.62
C MET A 1 -24.20 -42.82 50.26
N GLY A 2 -22.96 -42.91 49.83
CA GLY A 2 -21.65 -42.81 50.46
C GLY A 2 -20.71 -43.69 49.62
N ARG A 3 -19.51 -43.16 49.31
CA ARG A 3 -18.32 -43.82 48.73
C ARG A 3 -17.97 -43.53 47.25
N LYS A 4 -17.12 -42.50 47.07
CA LYS A 4 -15.81 -42.61 46.35
C LYS A 4 -14.83 -43.40 47.26
N PRO A 5 -13.65 -43.95 46.85
CA PRO A 5 -12.68 -43.40 45.88
C PRO A 5 -11.76 -44.40 45.12
N LYS A 6 -10.84 -43.85 44.29
CA LYS A 6 -9.44 -44.27 43.95
C LYS A 6 -9.12 -43.70 42.55
N THR A 7 -8.45 -42.56 42.39
CA THR A 7 -7.01 -42.27 42.58
C THR A 7 -6.09 -43.34 41.98
N GLN A 8 -5.58 -43.07 40.77
CA GLN A 8 -4.26 -43.53 40.34
C GLN A 8 -3.51 -42.34 39.77
N ALA A 9 -2.33 -42.13 40.34
CA ALA A 9 -1.32 -41.18 39.93
C ALA A 9 -0.39 -41.85 38.92
N THR A 10 0.04 -41.12 37.89
CA THR A 10 1.21 -41.51 37.09
C THR A 10 2.17 -40.33 36.99
N GLN A 11 3.12 -40.39 37.90
CA GLN A 11 4.52 -39.99 37.87
C GLN A 11 5.06 -39.20 36.66
N THR A 12 5.68 -38.08 37.03
CA THR A 12 6.72 -37.33 36.35
C THR A 12 7.91 -38.20 35.94
N ILE A 13 8.39 -38.07 34.70
CA ILE A 13 9.80 -38.37 34.36
C ILE A 13 10.39 -37.18 33.60
N THR A 14 11.17 -36.43 34.37
CA THR A 14 12.24 -35.54 33.96
C THR A 14 13.37 -36.36 33.32
N SER A 15 13.85 -35.99 32.14
CA SER A 15 15.18 -36.40 31.67
C SER A 15 15.94 -35.24 31.04
N SER A 16 16.72 -34.61 31.90
CA SER A 16 17.82 -33.70 31.58
C SER A 16 19.13 -34.47 31.56
N ARG A 17 19.90 -34.36 30.46
CA ARG A 17 21.38 -34.42 30.28
C ARG A 17 21.69 -34.94 28.87
N SER A 18 22.66 -34.41 28.11
CA SER A 18 24.05 -34.26 28.53
C SER A 18 24.91 -33.48 27.53
N ARG A 19 25.76 -32.59 28.09
CA ARG A 19 27.17 -32.25 27.72
C ARG A 19 27.47 -31.73 26.30
N ARG A 20 27.80 -30.43 26.15
CA ARG A 20 29.14 -29.79 26.32
C ARG A 20 30.28 -30.48 25.55
N LYS A 21 30.82 -29.78 24.54
CA LYS A 21 32.25 -29.42 24.44
C LYS A 21 32.50 -28.41 23.30
N SER A 22 32.94 -27.21 23.68
CA SER A 22 33.71 -26.30 22.83
C SER A 22 35.17 -26.77 22.79
N PRO A 23 35.97 -26.40 21.77
CA PRO A 23 36.95 -25.32 22.00
C PRO A 23 37.22 -24.42 20.76
N LYS A 24 37.52 -23.14 21.03
CA LYS A 24 38.41 -22.24 20.26
C LYS A 24 39.63 -21.96 21.18
N PRO A 25 40.80 -21.44 20.75
CA PRO A 25 41.03 -20.55 19.59
C PRO A 25 42.31 -20.85 18.78
N LYS A 26 42.46 -20.24 17.59
CA LYS A 26 43.78 -19.92 17.02
C LYS A 26 43.74 -18.49 16.47
N GLU A 27 44.84 -17.80 16.73
CA GLU A 27 45.10 -16.38 16.61
C GLU A 27 44.90 -15.83 15.18
N PRO A 28 44.51 -14.55 15.03
CA PRO A 28 44.51 -13.87 13.75
C PRO A 28 45.92 -13.38 13.40
N ALA A 29 46.36 -13.70 12.19
CA ALA A 29 47.56 -13.12 11.59
C ALA A 29 47.36 -11.62 11.36
N THR A 30 48.31 -10.83 11.87
CA THR A 30 48.49 -9.41 11.61
C THR A 30 49.12 -9.21 10.23
N LEU A 31 48.67 -8.20 9.48
CA LEU A 31 49.47 -7.11 8.88
C LEU A 31 48.63 -6.32 7.85
N PRO A 32 49.00 -5.06 7.56
CA PRO A 32 48.11 -3.91 7.71
C PRO A 32 47.58 -3.39 6.38
N PHE A 33 46.43 -2.71 6.43
CA PHE A 33 46.10 -1.74 5.40
C PHE A 33 45.31 -0.60 6.02
N GLU A 34 46.02 0.50 6.24
CA GLU A 34 45.44 1.83 6.35
C GLU A 34 44.66 2.13 5.08
N LEU A 35 43.33 2.28 5.20
CA LEU A 35 42.59 3.24 4.41
C LEU A 35 41.56 3.89 5.33
N GLN A 36 41.65 5.20 5.38
CA GLN A 36 40.87 6.11 6.19
C GLN A 36 39.37 5.95 5.87
N GLU A 37 38.57 5.54 6.85
CA GLU A 37 37.13 5.86 6.85
C GLU A 37 36.98 7.28 7.41
N GLU A 38 37.20 8.27 6.56
CA GLU A 38 36.63 9.59 6.80
C GLU A 38 35.12 9.50 6.57
N THR A 39 34.39 9.47 7.69
CA THR A 39 32.96 9.74 7.73
C THR A 39 32.70 11.16 7.24
N MET A 40 32.54 11.34 5.92
CA MET A 40 31.92 12.52 5.37
C MET A 40 30.42 12.43 5.63
N VAL A 41 30.01 13.14 6.68
CA VAL A 41 28.63 13.57 6.89
C VAL A 41 28.34 14.60 5.82
N GLU A 42 27.85 14.17 4.65
CA GLU A 42 27.22 15.11 3.73
C GLU A 42 25.89 15.56 4.34
N PRO A 43 25.67 16.87 4.54
CA PRO A 43 24.35 17.36 4.86
C PRO A 43 23.48 17.12 3.64
N LEU A 44 22.38 16.38 3.83
CA LEU A 44 21.32 16.21 2.85
C LEU A 44 20.73 17.60 2.55
N GLY A 45 21.36 18.30 1.60
CA GLY A 45 20.90 19.55 1.06
C GLY A 45 19.53 19.31 0.44
N GLU A 46 18.54 19.99 1.01
CA GLU A 46 17.22 20.21 0.43
C GLU A 46 17.39 20.80 -0.98
N ALA A 47 17.50 19.93 -1.97
CA ALA A 47 17.26 20.29 -3.36
C ALA A 47 15.74 20.37 -3.52
N LEU A 48 15.21 21.57 -3.24
CA LEU A 48 13.96 22.07 -3.78
C LEU A 48 14.08 22.10 -5.31
N GLU A 49 13.83 20.97 -5.96
CA GLU A 49 13.42 20.95 -7.38
C GLU A 49 11.93 21.31 -7.44
N GLU A 50 11.61 22.57 -7.12
CA GLU A 50 10.40 23.21 -7.60
C GLU A 50 10.66 23.62 -9.06
N GLY A 51 10.00 22.95 -10.01
CA GLY A 51 10.01 23.42 -11.40
C GLY A 51 10.05 22.37 -12.50
N LYS A 52 9.32 21.26 -12.40
CA LYS A 52 8.90 20.48 -13.57
C LYS A 52 7.43 20.09 -13.45
N SER A 53 6.57 20.83 -14.15
CA SER A 53 5.21 20.48 -14.57
C SER A 53 4.61 19.20 -13.94
N ASP A 54 4.08 19.33 -12.73
CA ASP A 54 3.42 18.26 -11.97
C ASP A 54 2.09 17.75 -12.58
N GLU A 55 1.68 18.24 -13.76
CA GLU A 55 0.34 17.95 -14.31
C GLU A 55 0.22 16.61 -15.05
N GLU A 56 1.33 15.96 -15.38
CA GLU A 56 1.35 14.71 -16.18
C GLU A 56 1.84 13.46 -15.43
N SER A 57 2.39 13.61 -14.22
CA SER A 57 2.86 12.45 -13.46
C SER A 57 1.70 11.65 -12.85
N PRO A 58 1.73 10.30 -12.93
CA PRO A 58 0.67 9.47 -12.35
C PRO A 58 0.63 9.52 -10.82
N ILE A 59 1.73 9.94 -10.19
CA ILE A 59 1.87 10.08 -8.74
C ILE A 59 2.20 11.54 -8.40
N VAL A 60 1.45 12.10 -7.46
CA VAL A 60 1.57 13.47 -6.97
C VAL A 60 1.76 13.44 -5.45
N VAL A 61 2.53 14.36 -4.88
CA VAL A 61 2.71 14.45 -3.41
C VAL A 61 2.00 15.69 -2.88
N ARG A 62 0.80 15.54 -2.34
CA ARG A 62 -0.01 16.66 -1.80
C ARG A 62 -0.64 16.29 -0.46
N SER A 63 -0.26 17.01 0.60
CA SER A 63 -0.75 16.74 1.96
C SER A 63 -2.23 17.08 2.13
N SER A 64 -2.68 18.22 1.60
CA SER A 64 -4.07 18.67 1.74
C SER A 64 -5.06 17.75 1.02
N GLU A 65 -4.73 17.37 -0.22
CA GLU A 65 -5.52 16.40 -0.99
C GLU A 65 -5.54 15.03 -0.34
N ALA A 66 -4.40 14.56 0.18
CA ALA A 66 -4.34 13.29 0.89
C ALA A 66 -5.29 13.27 2.10
N VAL A 67 -5.39 14.37 2.85
CA VAL A 67 -6.34 14.46 3.97
C VAL A 67 -7.77 14.34 3.45
N ARG A 68 -8.15 15.11 2.44
CA ARG A 68 -9.52 15.08 1.89
C ARG A 68 -9.91 13.70 1.38
N GLU A 69 -9.03 13.02 0.66
CA GLU A 69 -9.27 11.67 0.14
C GLU A 69 -9.47 10.65 1.28
N ALA A 70 -8.70 10.77 2.37
CA ALA A 70 -8.90 9.90 3.53
C ALA A 70 -10.22 10.20 4.26
N LEU A 71 -10.59 11.46 4.42
CA LEU A 71 -11.84 11.85 5.07
C LEU A 71 -13.06 11.44 4.24
N GLU A 72 -13.01 11.63 2.91
CA GLU A 72 -14.08 11.23 1.98
C GLU A 72 -14.31 9.71 2.04
N MET A 73 -13.20 8.96 2.09
CA MET A 73 -13.25 7.52 2.26
C MET A 73 -13.94 7.10 3.56
N VAL A 74 -13.62 7.74 4.69
CA VAL A 74 -14.26 7.45 5.98
C VAL A 74 -15.74 7.84 5.97
N ALA A 75 -16.09 8.97 5.35
CA ALA A 75 -17.49 9.43 5.23
C ALA A 75 -18.39 8.43 4.48
N LYS A 76 -17.85 7.72 3.50
CA LYS A 76 -18.57 6.71 2.70
C LYS A 76 -18.68 5.33 3.38
N MET A 77 -18.09 5.15 4.57
CA MET A 77 -18.14 3.88 5.29
C MET A 77 -19.51 3.64 5.95
N PRO A 78 -20.01 2.39 5.95
CA PRO A 78 -21.27 2.09 6.61
C PRO A 78 -21.16 2.18 8.13
N TYR A 79 -22.26 2.54 8.79
CA TYR A 79 -22.40 2.49 10.24
C TYR A 79 -22.28 1.03 10.76
N PRO A 80 -21.58 0.75 11.87
CA PRO A 80 -21.01 1.66 12.87
C PRO A 80 -19.65 2.27 12.52
N GLY A 81 -19.12 2.07 11.33
CA GLY A 81 -17.77 2.46 10.90
C GLY A 81 -16.89 1.26 10.63
N VAL A 82 -15.63 1.51 10.28
CA VAL A 82 -14.66 0.47 9.92
C VAL A 82 -13.34 0.72 10.65
N GLY A 83 -12.60 -0.35 10.98
CA GLY A 83 -11.34 -0.24 11.69
C GLY A 83 -10.22 0.43 10.90
N LEU A 84 -9.29 1.07 11.63
CA LEU A 84 -8.18 1.85 11.05
C LEU A 84 -7.36 1.06 10.03
N ARG A 85 -6.99 -0.19 10.35
CA ARG A 85 -6.20 -1.08 9.47
C ARG A 85 -6.91 -1.37 8.14
N THR A 86 -8.23 -1.51 8.20
CA THR A 86 -9.04 -1.77 7.01
C THR A 86 -9.10 -0.52 6.14
N ILE A 87 -9.35 0.65 6.71
CA ILE A 87 -9.33 1.92 5.97
C ILE A 87 -7.95 2.15 5.34
N ALA A 88 -6.87 1.94 6.10
CA ALA A 88 -5.51 2.04 5.60
C ALA A 88 -5.26 1.08 4.43
N GLY A 89 -5.70 -0.18 4.57
CA GLY A 89 -5.59 -1.19 3.52
C GLY A 89 -6.32 -0.79 2.25
N ILE A 90 -7.56 -0.30 2.36
CA ILE A 90 -8.35 0.10 1.19
C ILE A 90 -7.72 1.35 0.53
N LEU A 91 -7.37 2.39 1.29
CA LEU A 91 -6.68 3.57 0.73
C LEU A 91 -5.35 3.20 0.05
N ARG A 92 -4.65 2.19 0.56
CA ARG A 92 -3.42 1.66 -0.04
C ARG A 92 -3.64 0.81 -1.30
N GLY A 93 -4.85 0.30 -1.51
CA GLY A 93 -5.16 -0.60 -2.63
C GLY A 93 -4.95 -2.08 -2.30
N GLU A 94 -4.92 -2.46 -1.02
CA GLU A 94 -4.95 -3.87 -0.64
C GLU A 94 -6.29 -4.50 -1.02
N THR A 95 -6.23 -5.75 -1.47
CA THR A 95 -7.38 -6.53 -1.92
C THR A 95 -7.63 -7.66 -0.94
N ARG A 96 -8.76 -7.61 -0.22
CA ARG A 96 -9.28 -8.74 0.55
C ARG A 96 -10.72 -9.01 0.13
N ALA A 97 -11.12 -10.28 0.11
CA ALA A 97 -12.46 -10.69 -0.34
C ALA A 97 -13.58 -9.93 0.40
N ASN A 98 -13.43 -9.75 1.71
CA ASN A 98 -14.43 -9.08 2.56
C ASN A 98 -14.52 -7.55 2.35
N TRP A 99 -13.65 -6.96 1.52
CA TRP A 99 -13.57 -5.51 1.33
C TRP A 99 -14.15 -5.04 -0.01
N LEU A 100 -14.51 -5.97 -0.92
CA LEU A 100 -15.05 -5.62 -2.25
C LEU A 100 -16.30 -4.74 -2.15
N SER A 101 -17.18 -5.01 -1.19
CA SER A 101 -18.38 -4.20 -0.93
C SER A 101 -18.07 -2.78 -0.49
N TYR A 102 -16.93 -2.55 0.20
CA TYR A 102 -16.49 -1.21 0.58
C TYR A 102 -15.81 -0.50 -0.59
N ILE A 103 -14.97 -1.23 -1.35
CA ILE A 103 -14.29 -0.72 -2.54
C ILE A 103 -15.30 -0.25 -3.58
N ALA A 104 -16.40 -0.98 -3.79
CA ALA A 104 -17.44 -0.59 -4.74
C ALA A 104 -18.16 0.73 -4.38
N ARG A 105 -18.08 1.19 -3.13
CA ARG A 105 -18.75 2.40 -2.65
C ARG A 105 -17.88 3.66 -2.76
N THR A 106 -16.61 3.50 -3.11
CA THR A 106 -15.62 4.58 -3.01
C THR A 106 -14.68 4.59 -4.19
N GLU A 107 -14.41 5.79 -4.69
CA GLU A 107 -13.39 6.03 -5.71
C GLU A 107 -11.99 6.20 -5.07
N SER A 108 -11.91 6.17 -3.74
CA SER A 108 -10.67 6.38 -2.99
C SER A 108 -9.82 5.10 -2.85
N TRP A 109 -10.20 4.01 -3.50
CA TRP A 109 -9.44 2.77 -3.46
C TRP A 109 -8.09 2.90 -4.16
N GLY A 110 -7.00 2.57 -3.44
CA GLY A 110 -5.65 2.65 -3.99
C GLY A 110 -5.09 4.07 -4.14
N VAL A 111 -5.76 5.10 -3.61
CA VAL A 111 -5.31 6.49 -3.72
C VAL A 111 -3.92 6.74 -3.12
N PHE A 112 -3.56 6.01 -2.06
CA PHE A 112 -2.25 6.08 -1.42
C PHE A 112 -1.27 5.01 -1.90
N PHE A 113 -1.56 4.34 -3.01
CA PHE A 113 -0.54 3.57 -3.70
C PHE A 113 0.58 4.52 -4.19
N PRO A 114 1.89 4.22 -4.03
CA PRO A 114 2.49 2.99 -3.50
C PRO A 114 3.05 3.11 -2.05
N ASN A 115 2.60 4.05 -1.21
CA ASN A 115 3.17 4.28 0.14
C ASN A 115 3.11 3.03 1.02
N PRO A 116 4.10 2.70 1.86
CA PRO A 116 3.96 1.52 2.74
C PRO A 116 2.72 1.64 3.64
N LEU A 117 2.08 0.50 3.91
CA LEU A 117 0.88 0.44 4.74
C LEU A 117 1.06 1.16 6.09
N SER A 118 2.21 0.98 6.74
CA SER A 118 2.52 1.62 8.02
C SER A 118 2.50 3.16 7.92
N ALA A 119 2.92 3.73 6.79
CA ALA A 119 2.85 5.17 6.57
C ALA A 119 1.39 5.64 6.45
N VAL A 120 0.53 4.87 5.79
CA VAL A 120 -0.91 5.15 5.69
C VAL A 120 -1.59 5.02 7.04
N GLU A 121 -1.28 3.98 7.83
CA GLU A 121 -1.81 3.83 9.18
C GLU A 121 -1.41 4.99 10.09
N ASN A 122 -0.14 5.38 10.05
CA ASN A 122 0.36 6.53 10.80
C ASN A 122 -0.31 7.83 10.36
N PHE A 123 -0.56 8.00 9.07
CA PHE A 123 -1.33 9.14 8.56
C PHE A 123 -2.75 9.19 9.15
N ILE A 124 -3.47 8.07 9.17
CA ILE A 124 -4.81 8.02 9.78
C ILE A 124 -4.74 8.28 11.29
N ARG A 125 -3.72 7.78 12.00
CA ARG A 125 -3.50 8.11 13.43
C ARG A 125 -3.26 9.59 13.64
N ASP A 126 -2.55 10.26 12.73
CA ASP A 126 -2.34 11.71 12.80
C ASP A 126 -3.67 12.47 12.61
N LEU A 127 -4.55 12.02 11.71
CA LEU A 127 -5.91 12.58 11.55
C LEU A 127 -6.76 12.41 12.81
N ILE A 128 -6.62 11.28 13.51
CA ILE A 128 -7.28 11.05 14.80
C ILE A 128 -6.71 12.00 15.87
N ARG A 129 -5.38 12.16 15.93
CA ARG A 129 -4.73 13.03 16.92
C ARG A 129 -5.13 14.51 16.76
N VAL A 130 -5.29 14.98 15.52
CA VAL A 130 -5.76 16.34 15.23
C VAL A 130 -7.27 16.51 15.48
N GLY A 131 -8.00 15.40 15.64
CA GLY A 131 -9.43 15.41 15.89
C GLY A 131 -10.29 15.57 14.65
N TYR A 132 -9.78 15.19 13.47
CA TYR A 132 -10.61 15.07 12.26
C TYR A 132 -11.37 13.74 12.23
N LEU A 133 -10.77 12.70 12.79
CA LEU A 133 -11.34 11.38 12.92
C LEU A 133 -11.41 10.97 14.39
N GLU A 134 -12.34 10.08 14.73
CA GLU A 134 -12.46 9.51 16.07
C GLU A 134 -12.54 7.99 16.01
N GLY A 135 -12.10 7.33 17.09
CA GLY A 135 -12.14 5.88 17.23
C GLY A 135 -10.99 5.13 16.55
N SER A 136 -10.69 3.93 17.06
CA SER A 136 -9.64 3.04 16.54
C SER A 136 -10.21 1.75 15.93
N HIS A 137 -11.20 1.15 16.62
CA HIS A 137 -11.93 -0.04 16.17
C HIS A 137 -13.02 0.30 15.14
N PHE A 138 -13.67 1.45 15.32
CA PHE A 138 -14.61 2.03 14.38
C PHE A 138 -14.21 3.47 14.16
N VAL A 139 -13.50 3.73 13.06
CA VAL A 139 -13.08 5.07 12.71
C VAL A 139 -14.27 5.82 12.12
N ARG A 140 -14.52 7.02 12.61
CA ARG A 140 -15.61 7.90 12.17
C ARG A 140 -15.12 9.30 11.91
N LEU A 141 -15.88 10.01 11.08
CA LEU A 141 -15.67 11.40 10.80
C LEU A 141 -16.25 12.25 11.94
N THR A 142 -15.45 13.19 12.44
CA THR A 142 -15.92 14.19 13.41
C THR A 142 -16.52 15.40 12.69
N GLU A 143 -17.20 16.29 13.42
CA GLU A 143 -17.67 17.57 12.85
C GLU A 143 -16.52 18.37 12.22
N ARG A 144 -15.34 18.37 12.86
CA ARG A 144 -14.17 19.08 12.34
C ARG A 144 -13.69 18.47 11.02
N GLY A 145 -13.66 17.14 10.93
CA GLY A 145 -13.35 16.44 9.67
C GLY A 145 -14.36 16.76 8.58
N GLN A 146 -15.65 16.87 8.92
CA GLN A 146 -16.71 17.25 7.99
C GLN A 146 -16.50 18.67 7.44
N ARG A 147 -16.13 19.64 8.28
CA ARG A 147 -15.80 21.02 7.84
C ARG A 147 -14.64 21.07 6.85
N VAL A 148 -13.63 20.20 7.01
CA VAL A 148 -12.51 20.10 6.05
C VAL A 148 -12.98 19.55 4.69
N LEU A 149 -13.92 18.59 4.68
CA LEU A 149 -14.53 18.09 3.45
C LEU A 149 -15.40 19.14 2.76
N GLU A 150 -16.12 19.94 3.54
CA GLU A 150 -16.96 21.04 3.06
C GLU A 150 -16.15 22.29 2.68
N ASN A 151 -14.82 22.20 2.67
CA ASN A 151 -13.88 23.29 2.36
C ASN A 151 -13.98 24.51 3.30
N GLN A 152 -14.53 24.33 4.49
CA GLN A 152 -14.66 25.39 5.49
C GLN A 152 -13.38 25.58 6.33
N GLU A 153 -12.55 24.53 6.46
CA GLU A 153 -11.27 24.58 7.19
C GLU A 153 -10.16 23.92 6.36
N PRO A 154 -8.94 24.51 6.28
CA PRO A 154 -7.80 23.84 5.66
C PRO A 154 -7.26 22.72 6.56
N PRO A 155 -6.79 21.61 5.97
CA PRO A 155 -6.24 20.50 6.75
C PRO A 155 -4.92 20.89 7.43
N ALA A 156 -4.83 20.70 8.74
CA ALA A 156 -3.65 21.02 9.54
C ALA A 156 -2.53 19.95 9.49
N VAL A 157 -2.82 18.76 8.96
CA VAL A 157 -1.84 17.66 8.88
C VAL A 157 -0.86 17.89 7.73
N ARG A 158 0.44 17.97 8.05
CA ARG A 158 1.52 18.21 7.08
C ARG A 158 2.23 16.97 6.55
N ARG A 159 1.87 15.76 7.01
CA ARG A 159 2.49 14.52 6.52
C ARG A 159 2.27 14.40 5.01
N ARG A 160 3.37 14.23 4.28
CA ARG A 160 3.35 14.06 2.81
C ARG A 160 3.18 12.58 2.48
N LEU A 161 2.17 12.27 1.68
CA LEU A 161 1.95 10.94 1.09
C LEU A 161 1.97 11.04 -0.43
N LYS A 162 2.44 9.98 -1.07
CA LYS A 162 2.26 9.80 -2.52
C LYS A 162 0.79 9.56 -2.82
N LEU A 163 0.25 10.24 -3.80
CA LEU A 163 -1.15 10.20 -4.20
C LEU A 163 -1.24 9.82 -5.66
N VAL A 164 -2.14 8.90 -6.00
CA VAL A 164 -2.42 8.58 -7.40
C VAL A 164 -3.31 9.66 -8.01
N SER A 165 -2.87 10.25 -9.11
CA SER A 165 -3.61 11.29 -9.83
C SER A 165 -4.98 10.78 -10.27
N ARG A 166 -6.03 11.61 -10.11
CA ARG A 166 -7.42 11.27 -10.46
C ARG A 166 -7.57 10.76 -11.90
N LYS A 167 -6.75 11.26 -12.83
CA LYS A 167 -6.74 10.83 -14.24
C LYS A 167 -6.45 9.34 -14.39
N VAL A 168 -5.44 8.82 -13.68
CA VAL A 168 -4.98 7.42 -13.80
C VAL A 168 -5.61 6.46 -12.79
N ARG A 169 -6.40 6.97 -11.83
CA ARG A 169 -7.11 6.13 -10.84
C ARG A 169 -8.00 5.04 -11.48
N PRO A 170 -8.78 5.30 -12.55
CA PRO A 170 -9.58 4.26 -13.18
C PRO A 170 -8.73 3.10 -13.72
N LEU A 171 -7.55 3.39 -14.26
CA LEU A 171 -6.60 2.36 -14.70
C LEU A 171 -6.07 1.56 -13.51
N LEU A 172 -5.62 2.24 -12.44
CA LEU A 172 -5.16 1.57 -11.23
C LEU A 172 -6.24 0.67 -10.64
N TRP A 173 -7.49 1.13 -10.60
CA TRP A 173 -8.63 0.36 -10.08
C TRP A 173 -8.74 -0.98 -10.82
N LYS A 174 -8.77 -0.96 -12.16
CA LYS A 174 -8.87 -2.18 -12.97
C LYS A 174 -7.68 -3.12 -12.73
N LEU A 175 -6.46 -2.57 -12.63
CA LEU A 175 -5.25 -3.35 -12.38
C LEU A 175 -5.22 -3.97 -10.97
N LEU A 176 -5.68 -3.25 -9.94
CA LEU A 176 -5.80 -3.78 -8.58
C LEU A 176 -6.88 -4.86 -8.50
N LEU A 177 -7.99 -4.72 -9.24
CA LEU A 177 -9.01 -5.74 -9.32
C LEU A 177 -8.48 -7.03 -9.99
N LEU A 178 -7.70 -6.88 -11.05
CA LEU A 178 -7.00 -8.00 -11.69
C LEU A 178 -6.04 -8.67 -10.71
N ARG A 179 -5.23 -7.90 -9.96
CA ARG A 179 -4.37 -8.42 -8.89
C ARG A 179 -5.18 -9.20 -7.85
N ALA A 180 -6.32 -8.68 -7.39
CA ALA A 180 -7.20 -9.33 -6.42
C ALA A 180 -7.65 -10.72 -6.92
N ARG A 181 -8.15 -10.76 -8.15
CA ARG A 181 -8.61 -11.97 -8.81
C ARG A 181 -7.50 -13.02 -8.89
N LEU A 182 -6.30 -12.62 -9.30
CA LEU A 182 -5.17 -13.54 -9.47
C LEU A 182 -4.64 -14.10 -8.15
N VAL A 183 -4.70 -13.32 -7.08
CA VAL A 183 -4.39 -13.80 -5.73
C VAL A 183 -5.42 -14.84 -5.31
N ASN A 184 -6.72 -14.59 -5.53
CA ASN A 184 -7.79 -15.54 -5.20
C ASN A 184 -7.68 -16.83 -6.03
N GLU A 185 -7.39 -16.73 -7.33
CA GLU A 185 -7.24 -17.87 -8.22
C GLU A 185 -5.89 -18.61 -8.06
N ARG A 186 -4.95 -18.08 -7.25
CA ARG A 186 -3.57 -18.57 -7.09
C ARG A 186 -2.77 -18.66 -8.40
N LYS A 187 -3.16 -17.91 -9.44
CA LYS A 187 -2.64 -18.10 -10.80
C LYS A 187 -1.35 -17.34 -11.13
N ALA A 188 -0.93 -16.36 -10.34
CA ALA A 188 0.38 -15.70 -10.44
C ALA A 188 0.52 -14.53 -9.43
N PRO A 189 0.58 -14.77 -8.11
CA PRO A 189 0.73 -13.69 -7.14
C PRO A 189 2.05 -12.90 -7.31
N GLY A 190 3.08 -13.52 -7.88
CA GLY A 190 4.42 -12.91 -8.03
C GLY A 190 4.56 -11.82 -9.10
N LEU A 191 3.62 -11.71 -10.04
CA LEU A 191 3.64 -10.69 -11.11
C LEU A 191 3.33 -9.30 -10.58
N PHE A 192 2.32 -9.20 -9.73
CA PHE A 192 1.73 -7.94 -9.36
C PHE A 192 2.41 -7.39 -8.12
N LYS A 193 3.75 -7.26 -8.18
CA LYS A 193 4.48 -6.39 -7.25
C LYS A 193 4.07 -4.94 -7.51
N ASP A 194 4.25 -4.09 -6.51
CA ASP A 194 3.90 -2.67 -6.64
C ASP A 194 4.73 -1.99 -7.74
N GLU A 195 5.99 -2.38 -7.91
CA GLU A 195 6.87 -1.90 -8.99
C GLU A 195 6.32 -2.18 -10.39
N VAL A 196 5.64 -3.32 -10.60
CA VAL A 196 5.06 -3.67 -11.90
C VAL A 196 3.80 -2.83 -12.16
N LEU A 197 2.96 -2.61 -11.13
CA LEU A 197 1.80 -1.73 -11.26
C LEU A 197 2.21 -0.28 -11.55
N LEU A 198 3.26 0.21 -10.87
CA LEU A 198 3.81 1.55 -11.13
C LEU A 198 4.22 1.71 -12.59
N GLN A 199 5.02 0.76 -13.10
CA GLN A 199 5.43 0.78 -14.50
C GLN A 199 4.25 0.68 -15.48
N LEU A 200 3.18 -0.05 -15.14
CA LEU A 200 1.97 -0.14 -15.95
C LEU A 200 1.19 1.18 -15.98
N LEU A 201 1.11 1.90 -14.86
CA LEU A 201 0.50 3.23 -14.80
C LEU A 201 1.29 4.27 -15.58
N GLU A 202 2.62 4.20 -15.52
CA GLU A 202 3.53 5.12 -16.19
C GLU A 202 3.59 4.86 -17.70
N LYS A 203 3.86 3.62 -18.12
CA LYS A 203 4.13 3.29 -19.52
C LYS A 203 2.88 3.00 -20.35
N GLN A 204 1.79 2.60 -19.70
CA GLN A 204 0.51 2.28 -20.34
C GLN A 204 0.67 1.46 -21.64
N PRO A 205 1.28 0.25 -21.56
CA PRO A 205 1.58 -0.54 -22.75
C PRO A 205 0.31 -0.96 -23.49
N THR A 206 0.31 -0.77 -24.80
CA THR A 206 -0.79 -1.13 -25.71
C THR A 206 -0.45 -2.33 -26.61
N THR A 207 0.80 -2.81 -26.56
CA THR A 207 1.26 -3.97 -27.32
C THR A 207 1.97 -4.99 -26.41
N ILE A 208 2.05 -6.23 -26.87
CA ILE A 208 2.74 -7.32 -26.17
C ILE A 208 4.24 -7.03 -26.06
N GLU A 209 4.82 -6.36 -27.06
CA GLU A 209 6.23 -5.99 -27.08
C GLU A 209 6.54 -4.96 -26.01
N GLU A 210 5.72 -3.91 -25.89
CA GLU A 210 5.84 -2.92 -24.81
C GLU A 210 5.67 -3.57 -23.43
N LEU A 211 4.73 -4.50 -23.29
CA LEU A 211 4.51 -5.21 -22.03
C LEU A 211 5.73 -6.06 -21.62
N LYS A 212 6.41 -6.69 -22.58
CA LYS A 212 7.65 -7.47 -22.33
C LYS A 212 8.82 -6.61 -21.84
N GLN A 213 8.82 -5.30 -22.13
CA GLN A 213 9.86 -4.38 -21.68
C GLN A 213 9.70 -3.94 -20.22
N ILE A 214 8.60 -4.30 -19.56
CA ILE A 214 8.37 -3.99 -18.14
C ILE A 214 9.19 -4.92 -17.26
N LYS A 215 10.03 -4.32 -16.40
CA LYS A 215 10.87 -5.06 -15.46
C LYS A 215 9.96 -5.79 -14.46
N GLY A 216 10.13 -7.11 -14.35
CA GLY A 216 9.33 -7.96 -13.47
C GLY A 216 8.20 -8.73 -14.17
N ILE A 217 7.94 -8.47 -15.46
CA ILE A 217 6.99 -9.27 -16.26
C ILE A 217 7.74 -10.43 -16.94
N GLY A 218 7.48 -11.65 -16.47
CA GLY A 218 8.02 -12.87 -17.07
C GLY A 218 7.20 -13.41 -18.25
N LYS A 219 7.78 -14.33 -19.02
CA LYS A 219 7.14 -14.98 -20.18
C LYS A 219 5.76 -15.60 -19.86
N PHE A 220 5.63 -16.20 -18.69
CA PHE A 220 4.37 -16.82 -18.22
C PHE A 220 3.22 -15.80 -18.15
N ILE A 221 3.52 -14.60 -17.64
CA ILE A 221 2.52 -13.54 -17.51
C ILE A 221 2.09 -13.06 -18.88
N VAL A 222 3.05 -12.80 -19.76
CA VAL A 222 2.75 -12.32 -21.11
C VAL A 222 1.83 -13.30 -21.83
N GLN A 223 2.09 -14.60 -21.71
CA GLN A 223 1.27 -15.64 -22.35
C GLN A 223 -0.13 -15.80 -21.73
N ARG A 224 -0.27 -15.62 -20.41
CA ARG A 224 -1.53 -15.90 -19.70
C ARG A 224 -2.42 -14.66 -19.50
N LEU A 225 -1.80 -13.49 -19.37
CA LEU A 225 -2.42 -12.25 -18.90
C LEU A 225 -2.11 -11.06 -19.81
N GLY A 226 -1.22 -11.22 -20.80
CA GLY A 226 -0.78 -10.11 -21.64
C GLY A 226 -1.95 -9.43 -22.35
N ASP A 227 -2.84 -10.21 -22.95
CA ASP A 227 -4.00 -9.70 -23.67
C ASP A 227 -4.98 -8.96 -22.75
N GLU A 228 -5.24 -9.50 -21.55
CA GLU A 228 -6.15 -8.88 -20.56
C GLU A 228 -5.59 -7.53 -20.05
N ILE A 229 -4.29 -7.46 -19.76
CA ILE A 229 -3.62 -6.22 -19.34
C ILE A 229 -3.68 -5.18 -20.46
N ILE A 230 -3.35 -5.57 -21.69
CA ILE A 230 -3.39 -4.68 -22.86
C ILE A 230 -4.81 -4.18 -23.12
N GLN A 231 -5.82 -5.04 -22.99
CA GLN A 231 -7.22 -4.64 -23.12
C GLN A 231 -7.60 -3.59 -22.06
N ILE A 232 -7.25 -3.80 -20.79
CA ILE A 232 -7.51 -2.84 -19.71
C ILE A 232 -6.90 -1.46 -20.05
N VAL A 233 -5.64 -1.45 -20.51
CA VAL A 233 -4.92 -0.22 -20.85
C VAL A 233 -5.51 0.46 -22.09
N ARG A 234 -5.81 -0.29 -23.16
CA ARG A 234 -6.45 0.25 -24.38
C ARG A 234 -7.81 0.85 -24.08
N SER A 235 -8.65 0.15 -23.30
CA SER A 235 -9.94 0.67 -22.88
C SER A 235 -9.81 1.97 -22.08
N PHE A 236 -8.79 2.08 -21.22
CA PHE A 236 -8.51 3.32 -20.49
C PHE A 236 -8.10 4.45 -21.43
N ARG A 237 -7.14 4.22 -22.34
CA ARG A 237 -6.71 5.26 -23.31
C ARG A 237 -7.84 5.72 -24.23
N ASN A 238 -8.70 4.80 -24.66
CA ASN A 238 -9.85 5.15 -25.51
C ASN A 238 -10.88 6.00 -24.73
N ALA A 239 -11.13 5.68 -23.46
CA ALA A 239 -12.03 6.46 -22.61
C ALA A 239 -11.50 7.88 -22.33
N GLU A 240 -10.17 8.05 -22.19
CA GLU A 240 -9.55 9.37 -22.05
C GLU A 240 -9.65 10.19 -23.35
N LYS A 241 -9.48 9.56 -24.53
CA LYS A 241 -9.63 10.23 -25.82
C LYS A 241 -11.05 10.74 -26.06
N GLY A 242 -12.08 9.93 -25.76
CA GLY A 242 -13.48 10.32 -25.92
C GLY A 242 -13.92 11.48 -25.01
N LYS A 243 -13.24 11.73 -23.89
CA LYS A 243 -13.51 12.90 -23.02
C LYS A 243 -12.90 14.20 -23.52
N GLY A 244 -11.94 14.12 -24.46
CA GLY A 244 -11.30 15.30 -25.07
C GLY A 244 -12.12 15.89 -26.21
N GLU A 245 -12.90 15.08 -26.92
CA GLU A 245 -13.70 15.51 -28.08
C GLU A 245 -15.00 16.23 -27.70
N ASP A 246 -15.50 16.05 -26.47
CA ASP A 246 -16.73 16.69 -25.96
C ASP A 246 -16.48 18.11 -25.37
N LYS A 247 -15.26 18.64 -25.55
CA LYS A 247 -14.83 19.97 -25.06
C LYS A 247 -14.38 20.94 -26.18
N SER A 248 -14.65 20.62 -27.45
CA SER A 248 -14.37 21.50 -28.60
C SER A 248 -15.65 22.02 -29.25
#